data_AF-A0A1H8EB16-F1
#
_entry.id   AF-A0A1H8EB16-F1
#
_cell.length_a   1.000
_cell.length_b   1.000
_cell.length_c   1.000
_cell.angle_alpha   90.00
_cell.angle_beta   90.00
_cell.angle_gamma   90.00
#
_symmetry.space_group_name_H-M   'P 1'
#
loop_
_entity.id
_entity.type
_entity.pdbx_description
1 polymer ?
#
loop_
_entity_poly.entity_id
_entity_poly.type
_entity_poly.pdbx_seq_one_letter_code
_entity_poly.pdbx_strand_id
1 'polypeptide(L)'
;MITPEEISEKEFKKGFRGYSEEEVDIFLDQVKEDYEALVKENEAVKEKISMYKEQVSKYSSIEETLKETLITAQSAAEDTTSAANKKARVIVQEAELQAKQIIDNANNKVIEIRNEYEALVKEFKVFRIKFKSLLEDEMQNVDDIFSDSVQEHDAFNQVHNPTTYEATGTMRMSVLEDVQEEEEINTMGIKTAEDVQEEAAEDTTGSPEDIFKIK
;
A
#
# COMPACT_ATOMS: atom_id res chain seq x y z
N MET A 1 -51.01 32.70 -54.13
CA MET A 1 -50.96 34.11 -53.69
C MET A 1 -50.79 34.95 -54.93
N ILE A 2 -51.33 36.16 -54.92
CA ILE A 2 -51.23 37.07 -56.06
C ILE A 2 -49.80 37.62 -56.10
N THR A 3 -49.15 37.66 -57.26
CA THR A 3 -47.81 38.25 -57.40
C THR A 3 -47.89 39.77 -57.62
N PRO A 4 -46.82 40.54 -57.34
CA PRO A 4 -46.76 41.94 -57.73
C PRO A 4 -47.05 42.19 -59.21
N GLU A 5 -46.63 41.27 -60.09
CA GLU A 5 -46.96 41.30 -61.53
C GLU A 5 -48.45 41.10 -61.77
N GLU A 6 -49.09 40.14 -61.10
CA GLU A 6 -50.54 39.93 -61.22
C GLU A 6 -51.38 41.09 -60.68
N ILE A 7 -50.85 41.91 -59.75
CA ILE A 7 -51.47 43.17 -59.31
C ILE A 7 -51.39 44.23 -60.42
N SER A 8 -50.24 44.31 -61.10
CA SER A 8 -49.97 45.25 -62.19
C SER A 8 -50.78 44.95 -63.46
N GLU A 9 -51.03 43.67 -63.75
CA GLU A 9 -51.76 43.22 -64.94
C GLU A 9 -53.28 43.12 -64.72
N LYS A 10 -53.77 43.53 -63.54
CA LYS A 10 -55.16 43.30 -63.15
C LYS A 10 -56.13 44.24 -63.87
N GLU A 11 -56.87 43.72 -64.84
CA GLU A 11 -57.98 44.44 -65.44
C GLU A 11 -59.30 44.28 -64.66
N PHE A 12 -60.00 45.41 -64.46
CA PHE A 12 -61.32 45.45 -63.82
C PHE A 12 -62.43 45.67 -64.85
N LYS A 13 -63.60 45.05 -64.62
CA LYS A 13 -64.78 45.24 -65.48
C LYS A 13 -65.43 46.61 -65.21
N LYS A 14 -65.73 47.38 -66.27
CA LYS A 14 -66.44 48.66 -66.15
C LYS A 14 -67.92 48.46 -65.82
N GLY A 15 -68.46 49.27 -64.91
CA GLY A 15 -69.86 49.24 -64.48
C GLY A 15 -70.47 50.64 -64.37
N PHE A 16 -71.81 50.75 -64.43
CA PHE A 16 -72.49 52.05 -64.32
C PHE A 16 -72.41 52.57 -62.87
N ARG A 17 -71.55 53.58 -62.63
CA ARG A 17 -71.08 54.12 -61.33
C ARG A 17 -70.03 53.25 -60.61
N GLY A 18 -68.75 53.40 -61.01
CA GLY A 18 -67.59 52.76 -60.36
C GLY A 18 -66.59 53.76 -59.78
N TYR A 19 -65.51 53.24 -59.20
CA TYR A 19 -64.36 54.03 -58.76
C TYR A 19 -63.64 54.69 -59.95
N SER A 20 -62.90 55.77 -59.69
CA SER A 20 -62.06 56.42 -60.70
C SER A 20 -60.91 55.49 -61.09
N GLU A 21 -60.75 55.21 -62.39
CA GLU A 21 -59.67 54.36 -62.91
C GLU A 21 -58.29 54.94 -62.50
N GLU A 22 -58.11 56.25 -62.61
CA GLU A 22 -56.84 56.93 -62.27
C GLU A 22 -56.49 56.85 -60.78
N GLU A 23 -57.48 56.97 -59.88
CA GLU A 23 -57.22 56.83 -58.43
C GLU A 23 -56.93 55.38 -58.04
N VAL A 24 -57.60 54.43 -58.69
CA VAL A 24 -57.38 53.00 -58.47
C VAL A 24 -56.00 52.59 -58.94
N ASP A 25 -55.55 53.06 -60.11
CA ASP A 25 -54.22 52.74 -60.65
C ASP A 25 -53.11 53.26 -59.72
N ILE A 26 -53.21 54.51 -59.25
CA ILE A 26 -52.23 55.09 -58.29
C ILE A 26 -52.17 54.26 -56.99
N PHE A 27 -53.33 53.79 -56.50
CA PHE A 27 -53.37 52.94 -55.31
C PHE A 27 -52.77 51.56 -55.58
N LEU A 28 -53.02 50.96 -56.75
CA LEU A 28 -52.45 49.66 -57.12
C LEU A 28 -50.94 49.72 -57.29
N ASP A 29 -50.38 50.83 -57.78
CA ASP A 29 -48.94 51.06 -57.83
C ASP A 29 -48.32 51.08 -56.42
N GLN A 30 -48.94 51.80 -55.47
CA GLN A 30 -48.49 51.80 -54.07
C GLN A 30 -48.60 50.40 -53.43
N VAL A 31 -49.72 49.71 -53.66
CA VAL A 31 -49.92 48.34 -53.16
C VAL A 31 -48.87 47.40 -53.75
N LYS A 32 -48.52 47.55 -55.03
CA LYS A 32 -47.49 46.76 -55.69
C LYS A 32 -46.12 46.99 -55.05
N GLU A 33 -45.71 48.25 -54.86
CA GLU A 33 -44.43 48.58 -54.22
C GLU A 33 -44.33 48.00 -52.80
N ASP A 34 -45.37 48.17 -51.98
CA ASP A 34 -45.43 47.62 -50.63
C ASP A 34 -45.40 46.08 -50.64
N TYR A 35 -46.08 45.46 -51.61
CA TYR A 35 -46.11 44.00 -51.73
C TYR A 35 -44.75 43.44 -52.17
N GLU A 36 -44.05 44.10 -53.09
CA GLU A 36 -42.67 43.75 -53.47
C GLU A 36 -41.71 43.86 -52.29
N ALA A 37 -41.81 44.95 -51.52
CA ALA A 37 -41.01 45.14 -50.31
C ALA A 37 -41.28 44.02 -49.29
N LEU A 38 -42.55 43.67 -49.08
CA LEU A 38 -42.96 42.61 -48.16
C LEU A 38 -42.47 41.23 -48.61
N VAL A 39 -42.56 40.91 -49.90
CA VAL A 39 -42.06 39.64 -50.46
C VAL A 39 -40.55 39.54 -50.24
N LYS A 40 -39.80 40.60 -50.56
CA LYS A 40 -38.35 40.65 -50.37
C LYS A 40 -37.94 40.52 -48.91
N GLU A 41 -38.65 41.18 -48.00
CA GLU A 41 -38.42 41.03 -46.56
C GLU A 41 -38.72 39.59 -46.11
N ASN A 42 -39.82 39.01 -46.58
CA ASN A 42 -40.20 37.64 -46.24
C ASN A 42 -39.15 36.62 -46.69
N GLU A 43 -38.59 36.78 -47.89
CA GLU A 43 -37.49 35.96 -48.40
C GLU A 43 -36.24 36.12 -47.54
N ALA A 44 -35.83 37.35 -47.22
CA ALA A 44 -34.67 37.62 -46.37
C ALA A 44 -34.85 37.04 -44.95
N VAL A 45 -36.05 37.10 -44.38
CA VAL A 45 -36.38 36.49 -43.09
C VAL A 45 -36.35 34.97 -43.17
N LYS A 46 -36.90 34.36 -44.23
CA LYS A 46 -36.84 32.91 -44.46
C LYS A 46 -35.41 32.41 -44.60
N GLU A 47 -34.56 33.14 -45.30
CA GLU A 47 -33.13 32.82 -45.44
C GLU A 47 -32.43 32.85 -44.08
N LYS A 48 -32.65 33.91 -43.28
CA LYS A 48 -32.13 34.01 -41.91
C LYS A 48 -32.61 32.85 -41.02
N ILE A 49 -33.90 32.49 -41.12
CA ILE A 49 -34.45 31.35 -40.37
C ILE A 49 -33.76 30.06 -40.78
N SER A 50 -33.52 29.84 -42.08
CA SER A 50 -32.81 28.67 -42.56
C SER A 50 -31.38 28.62 -42.02
N MET A 51 -30.66 29.73 -42.09
CA MET A 51 -29.30 29.86 -41.55
C MET A 51 -29.25 29.59 -40.04
N TYR A 52 -30.17 30.16 -39.26
CA TYR A 52 -30.21 29.93 -37.81
C TYR A 52 -30.58 28.48 -37.46
N LYS A 53 -31.49 27.86 -38.22
CA LYS A 53 -31.82 26.44 -38.03
C LYS A 53 -30.60 25.54 -38.27
N GLU A 54 -29.80 25.82 -39.29
CA GLU A 54 -28.57 25.09 -39.55
C GLU A 54 -27.55 25.27 -38.42
N GLN A 55 -27.37 26.50 -37.93
CA GLN A 55 -26.49 26.77 -36.79
C GLN A 55 -26.94 26.03 -35.52
N VAL A 56 -28.24 26.06 -35.21
CA VAL A 56 -28.81 25.33 -34.07
C VAL A 56 -28.58 23.82 -34.22
N SER A 57 -28.78 23.27 -35.41
CA SER A 57 -28.51 21.85 -35.67
C SER A 57 -27.03 21.52 -35.46
N LYS A 58 -26.11 22.39 -35.89
CA LYS A 58 -24.67 22.21 -35.68
C LYS A 58 -24.32 22.25 -34.19
N TYR A 59 -24.85 23.21 -33.44
CA TYR A 59 -24.60 23.30 -32.00
C TYR A 59 -25.15 22.09 -31.26
N SER A 60 -26.35 21.60 -31.63
CA SER A 60 -26.94 20.39 -31.06
C SER A 60 -26.05 19.16 -31.25
N SER A 61 -25.50 18.97 -32.46
CA SER A 61 -24.56 17.87 -32.75
C SER A 61 -23.24 17.98 -31.96
N ILE A 62 -22.73 19.21 -31.78
CA ILE A 62 -21.53 19.45 -30.97
C ILE A 62 -21.82 19.14 -29.50
N GLU A 63 -22.97 19.57 -28.97
CA GLU A 63 -23.39 19.30 -27.60
C GLU A 63 -23.51 17.78 -27.34
N GLU A 64 -24.12 17.04 -28.26
CA GLU A 64 -24.24 15.58 -28.18
C GLU A 64 -22.86 14.90 -28.16
N THR A 65 -21.98 15.29 -29.07
CA THR A 65 -20.60 14.76 -29.13
C THR A 65 -19.82 15.08 -27.85
N LEU A 66 -19.96 16.30 -27.33
CA LEU A 66 -19.31 16.73 -26.10
C LEU A 66 -19.81 15.91 -24.90
N LYS A 67 -21.12 15.68 -24.82
CA LYS A 67 -21.75 14.88 -23.77
C LYS A 67 -21.27 13.43 -23.83
N GLU A 68 -21.21 12.83 -25.00
CA GLU A 68 -20.68 11.47 -25.18
C GLU A 68 -19.22 11.40 -24.76
N THR A 69 -18.40 12.36 -25.20
CA THR A 69 -16.98 12.46 -24.82
C THR A 69 -16.80 12.58 -23.30
N LEU A 70 -17.63 13.39 -22.63
CA LEU A 70 -17.63 13.54 -21.18
C LEU A 70 -17.95 12.24 -20.46
N ILE A 71 -18.96 11.51 -20.93
CA ILE A 71 -19.35 10.20 -20.36
C ILE A 71 -18.21 9.19 -20.55
N THR A 72 -17.60 9.13 -21.73
CA THR A 72 -16.46 8.24 -21.99
C THR A 72 -15.26 8.60 -21.11
N ALA A 73 -14.94 9.88 -20.97
CA ALA A 73 -13.86 10.34 -20.12
C ALA A 73 -14.10 10.00 -18.64
N GLN A 74 -15.33 10.19 -18.16
CA GLN A 74 -15.72 9.81 -16.80
C GLN A 74 -15.59 8.30 -16.58
N SER A 75 -16.13 7.47 -17.48
CA SER A 75 -16.03 6.01 -17.39
C SER A 75 -14.57 5.56 -17.38
N ALA A 76 -13.73 6.12 -18.27
CA ALA A 76 -12.31 5.79 -18.32
C ALA A 76 -11.56 6.17 -17.03
N ALA A 77 -11.91 7.32 -16.42
CA ALA A 77 -11.36 7.73 -15.14
C ALA A 77 -11.81 6.80 -13.99
N GLU A 78 -13.09 6.43 -13.95
CA GLU A 78 -13.63 5.47 -12.98
C GLU A 78 -12.98 4.09 -13.12
N ASP A 79 -12.82 3.59 -14.35
CA ASP A 79 -12.13 2.32 -14.61
C ASP A 79 -10.67 2.36 -14.18
N THR A 80 -9.97 3.47 -14.48
CA THR A 80 -8.56 3.66 -14.10
C THR A 80 -8.40 3.71 -12.58
N THR A 81 -9.25 4.45 -11.89
CA THR A 81 -9.23 4.56 -10.42
C THR A 81 -9.61 3.23 -9.76
N SER A 82 -10.62 2.53 -10.27
CA SER A 82 -11.01 1.20 -9.81
C SER A 82 -9.87 0.17 -9.97
N ALA A 83 -9.20 0.17 -11.12
CA ALA A 83 -8.05 -0.70 -11.38
C ALA A 83 -6.86 -0.37 -10.47
N ALA A 84 -6.56 0.91 -10.27
CA ALA A 84 -5.49 1.35 -9.36
C ALA A 84 -5.79 0.93 -7.91
N ASN A 85 -7.02 1.13 -7.44
CA ASN A 85 -7.45 0.72 -6.10
C ASN A 85 -7.36 -0.80 -5.89
N LYS A 86 -7.77 -1.59 -6.88
CA LYS A 86 -7.62 -3.07 -6.83
C LYS A 86 -6.15 -3.47 -6.75
N LYS A 87 -5.29 -2.88 -7.60
CA LYS A 87 -3.85 -3.15 -7.57
C LYS A 87 -3.22 -2.76 -6.23
N ALA A 88 -3.56 -1.58 -5.69
CA ALA A 88 -3.08 -1.13 -4.40
C ALA A 88 -3.45 -2.11 -3.28
N ARG A 89 -4.70 -2.59 -3.25
CA ARG A 89 -5.14 -3.60 -2.27
C ARG A 89 -4.34 -4.90 -2.38
N VAL A 90 -4.12 -5.40 -3.60
CA VAL A 90 -3.32 -6.61 -3.82
C VAL A 90 -1.88 -6.43 -3.34
N ILE A 91 -1.25 -5.28 -3.66
CA ILE A 91 0.12 -4.98 -3.22
C ILE A 91 0.20 -4.94 -1.69
N VAL A 92 -0.75 -4.30 -1.02
CA VAL A 92 -0.78 -4.24 0.45
C VAL A 92 -0.95 -5.64 1.04
N GLN A 93 -1.90 -6.43 0.54
CA GLN A 93 -2.12 -7.81 1.01
C GLN A 93 -0.89 -8.71 0.78
N GLU A 94 -0.23 -8.56 -0.37
CA GLU A 94 0.99 -9.32 -0.67
C GLU A 94 2.14 -8.91 0.25
N ALA A 95 2.32 -7.61 0.50
CA ALA A 95 3.33 -7.11 1.42
C ALA A 95 3.09 -7.58 2.86
N GLU A 96 1.83 -7.57 3.33
CA GLU A 96 1.44 -8.09 4.64
C GLU A 96 1.73 -9.60 4.75
N LEU A 97 1.39 -10.38 3.72
CA LEU A 97 1.68 -11.81 3.70
C LEU A 97 3.18 -12.09 3.73
N GLN A 98 3.97 -11.37 2.92
CA GLN A 98 5.43 -11.51 2.89
C GLN A 98 6.05 -11.11 4.24
N ALA A 99 5.59 -10.01 4.84
CA ALA A 99 6.06 -9.59 6.16
C ALA A 99 5.79 -10.66 7.22
N LYS A 100 4.59 -11.25 7.21
CA LYS A 100 4.25 -12.36 8.12
C LYS A 100 5.17 -13.56 7.91
N GLN A 101 5.40 -13.96 6.66
CA GLN A 101 6.32 -15.07 6.35
C GLN A 101 7.74 -14.80 6.82
N ILE A 102 8.24 -13.56 6.67
CA ILE A 102 9.58 -13.17 7.15
C ILE A 102 9.65 -13.29 8.68
N ILE A 103 8.62 -12.82 9.39
CA ILE A 103 8.56 -12.90 10.86
C ILE A 103 8.52 -14.36 11.31
N ASP A 104 7.66 -15.18 10.70
CA ASP A 104 7.54 -16.61 11.03
C ASP A 104 8.87 -17.35 10.79
N ASN A 105 9.54 -17.07 9.67
CA ASN A 105 10.85 -17.65 9.37
C ASN A 105 11.93 -17.20 10.37
N ALA A 106 11.93 -15.92 10.76
CA ALA A 106 12.85 -15.40 11.77
C ALA A 106 12.63 -16.06 13.13
N ASN A 107 11.37 -16.20 13.56
CA ASN A 107 11.01 -16.88 14.80
C ASN A 107 11.46 -18.35 14.80
N ASN A 108 11.23 -19.06 13.70
CA ASN A 108 11.69 -20.43 13.54
C ASN A 108 13.23 -20.52 13.61
N LYS A 109 13.94 -19.56 13.02
CA LYS A 109 15.40 -19.54 13.08
C LYS A 109 15.93 -19.27 14.49
N VAL A 110 15.26 -18.41 15.27
CA VAL A 110 15.60 -18.18 16.68
C VAL A 110 15.45 -19.46 17.50
N ILE A 111 14.36 -20.21 17.29
CA ILE A 111 14.13 -21.50 17.97
C ILE A 111 15.23 -22.50 17.59
N GLU A 112 15.57 -22.60 16.31
CA GLU A 112 16.64 -23.48 15.83
C GLU A 112 17.99 -23.16 16.48
N ILE A 113 18.40 -21.88 16.45
CA ILE A 113 19.66 -21.42 17.05
C ILE A 113 19.68 -21.70 18.56
N ARG A 114 18.55 -21.50 19.26
CA ARG A 114 18.45 -21.80 20.69
C ARG A 114 18.67 -23.28 20.97
N ASN A 115 18.05 -24.16 20.17
CA ASN A 115 18.22 -25.60 20.32
C ASN A 115 19.67 -26.04 20.03
N GLU A 116 20.29 -25.47 18.99
CA GLU A 116 21.71 -25.70 18.69
C GLU A 116 22.62 -25.26 19.83
N TYR A 117 22.36 -24.07 20.40
CA TYR A 117 23.10 -23.55 21.56
C TYR A 117 22.98 -24.47 22.77
N GLU A 118 21.75 -24.90 23.11
CA GLU A 118 21.52 -25.82 24.23
C GLU A 118 22.22 -27.17 24.03
N ALA A 119 22.24 -27.69 22.79
CA ALA A 119 22.97 -28.91 22.44
C ALA A 119 24.49 -28.73 22.61
N LEU A 120 25.05 -27.62 22.11
CA LEU A 120 26.47 -27.29 22.24
C LEU A 120 26.90 -27.15 23.70
N VAL A 121 26.09 -26.50 24.53
CA VAL A 121 26.36 -26.37 25.97
C VAL A 121 26.40 -27.75 26.65
N LYS A 122 25.49 -28.66 26.30
CA LYS A 122 25.50 -30.04 26.81
C LYS A 122 26.76 -30.79 26.37
N GLU A 123 27.12 -30.69 25.10
CA GLU A 123 28.33 -31.33 24.56
C GLU A 123 29.58 -30.80 25.25
N PHE A 124 29.68 -29.48 25.45
CA PHE A 124 30.79 -28.85 26.16
C PHE A 124 30.87 -29.30 27.63
N LYS A 125 29.74 -29.43 28.33
CA LYS A 125 29.70 -29.99 29.69
C LYS A 125 30.24 -31.41 29.74
N VAL A 126 29.84 -32.26 28.80
CA VAL A 126 30.33 -33.65 28.69
C VAL A 126 31.83 -33.67 28.40
N PHE A 127 32.29 -32.85 27.45
CA PHE A 127 33.71 -32.70 27.14
C PHE A 127 34.51 -32.28 28.37
N ARG A 128 34.05 -31.25 29.10
CA ARG A 128 34.71 -30.76 30.32
C ARG A 128 34.86 -31.84 31.37
N ILE A 129 33.81 -32.64 31.62
CA ILE A 129 33.87 -33.75 32.59
C ILE A 129 34.90 -34.79 32.16
N LYS A 130 34.86 -35.21 30.89
CA LYS A 130 35.81 -36.21 30.34
C LYS A 130 37.25 -35.72 30.39
N PHE A 131 37.48 -34.46 30.03
CA PHE A 131 38.80 -33.86 30.03
C PHE A 131 39.36 -33.73 31.45
N LYS A 132 38.53 -33.32 32.42
CA LYS A 132 38.92 -33.27 33.83
C LYS A 132 39.28 -34.65 34.37
N SER A 133 38.45 -35.67 34.10
CA SER A 133 38.73 -37.06 34.50
C SER A 133 40.05 -37.55 33.92
N LEU A 134 40.30 -37.30 32.63
CA LEU A 134 41.57 -37.69 32.00
C LEU A 134 42.78 -37.03 32.66
N LEU A 135 42.69 -35.74 33.01
CA LEU A 135 43.78 -35.07 33.71
C LEU A 135 43.98 -35.61 35.12
N GLU A 136 42.91 -35.91 35.86
CA GLU A 136 42.99 -36.54 37.19
C GLU A 136 43.62 -37.93 37.11
N ASP A 137 43.23 -38.74 36.12
CA ASP A 137 43.81 -40.07 35.87
C ASP A 137 45.32 -39.97 35.54
N GLU A 138 45.73 -39.03 34.68
CA GLU A 138 47.15 -38.81 34.35
C GLU A 138 47.94 -38.28 35.55
N MET A 139 47.36 -37.41 36.38
CA MET A 139 47.99 -36.96 37.62
C MET A 139 48.19 -38.13 38.59
N GLN A 140 47.18 -38.99 38.75
CA GLN A 140 47.28 -40.17 39.60
C GLN A 140 48.34 -41.14 39.08
N ASN A 141 48.41 -41.38 37.77
CA ASN A 141 49.46 -42.21 37.18
C ASN A 141 50.86 -41.67 37.47
N VAL A 142 51.06 -40.36 37.38
CA VAL A 142 52.33 -39.71 37.72
C VAL A 142 52.66 -39.92 39.20
N ASP A 143 51.71 -39.64 40.10
CA ASP A 143 51.89 -39.83 41.54
C ASP A 143 52.21 -41.29 41.88
N ASP A 144 51.54 -42.26 41.24
CA ASP A 144 51.77 -43.70 41.42
C ASP A 144 53.20 -44.09 40.99
N ILE A 145 53.65 -43.62 39.81
CA ILE A 145 55.03 -43.84 39.31
C ILE A 145 56.07 -43.32 40.31
N PHE A 146 55.81 -42.16 40.92
CA PHE A 146 56.74 -41.58 41.90
C PHE A 146 56.57 -42.18 43.31
N SER A 147 55.42 -42.79 43.64
CA SER A 147 55.20 -43.46 44.93
C SER A 147 56.07 -44.72 45.09
N ASP A 148 56.29 -45.47 44.00
CA ASP A 148 57.20 -46.62 43.97
C ASP A 148 58.68 -46.18 44.07
N SER A 149 59.02 -44.98 43.62
CA SER A 149 60.39 -44.44 43.70
C SER A 149 60.80 -43.97 45.10
N VAL A 150 59.84 -43.76 46.01
CA VAL A 150 60.10 -43.35 47.40
C VAL A 150 60.26 -44.56 48.33
N GLN A 151 59.73 -45.75 47.98
CA GLN A 151 59.81 -46.93 48.84
C GLN A 151 61.15 -47.69 48.77
N GLU A 152 62.03 -47.42 47.79
CA GLU A 152 63.35 -48.08 47.72
C GLU A 152 64.47 -47.37 48.50
N HIS A 153 64.23 -46.22 49.15
CA HIS A 153 65.30 -45.46 49.82
C HIS A 153 65.23 -45.41 51.37
N ASP A 154 64.39 -46.22 52.00
CA ASP A 154 64.24 -46.25 53.48
C ASP A 154 65.10 -47.31 54.20
N ALA A 155 66.12 -47.88 53.54
CA ALA A 155 67.10 -48.78 54.17
C ALA A 155 68.52 -48.19 54.31
N PHE A 156 68.71 -46.88 54.11
CA PHE A 156 70.01 -46.25 54.32
C PHE A 156 69.88 -44.79 54.78
N ASN A 157 69.61 -44.58 56.08
CA ASN A 157 70.30 -43.58 56.91
C ASN A 157 69.68 -43.51 58.31
N GLN A 158 70.33 -44.20 59.26
CA GLN A 158 70.21 -43.86 60.67
C GLN A 158 71.03 -42.58 60.93
N VAL A 159 70.36 -41.57 61.51
CA VAL A 159 70.91 -40.51 62.37
C VAL A 159 71.57 -39.29 61.69
N HIS A 160 70.80 -38.22 61.44
CA HIS A 160 70.80 -36.98 62.24
C HIS A 160 69.73 -35.98 61.73
N ASN A 161 69.01 -35.37 62.67
CA ASN A 161 67.96 -34.35 62.48
C ASN A 161 68.52 -32.96 62.88
N PRO A 162 67.84 -31.82 62.66
CA PRO A 162 67.23 -31.30 61.42
C PRO A 162 67.62 -29.81 61.18
N THR A 163 67.53 -29.28 59.95
CA THR A 163 67.19 -27.84 59.77
C THR A 163 66.62 -27.50 58.39
N THR A 164 65.30 -27.25 58.40
CA THR A 164 64.51 -26.27 57.63
C THR A 164 64.93 -25.90 56.20
N TYR A 165 64.13 -26.35 55.23
CA TYR A 165 63.93 -25.66 53.95
C TYR A 165 62.55 -25.01 53.95
N GLU A 166 62.49 -23.68 53.88
CA GLU A 166 61.27 -22.94 53.57
C GLU A 166 60.99 -23.07 52.06
N ALA A 167 60.08 -23.97 51.69
CA ALA A 167 59.41 -23.92 50.40
C ALA A 167 58.09 -23.16 50.58
N THR A 168 58.16 -21.83 50.58
CA THR A 168 56.98 -20.98 50.37
C THR A 168 56.53 -21.14 48.93
N GLY A 169 55.59 -22.07 48.72
CA GLY A 169 55.06 -22.37 47.40
C GLY A 169 53.75 -23.14 47.45
N THR A 170 52.90 -22.89 48.44
CA THR A 170 51.50 -23.34 48.37
C THR A 170 50.76 -22.46 47.37
N MET A 171 50.57 -22.94 46.13
CA MET A 171 49.44 -22.46 45.33
C MET A 171 48.17 -22.94 46.02
N ARG A 172 47.60 -22.05 46.82
CA ARG A 172 46.29 -22.19 47.42
C ARG A 172 45.29 -22.32 46.26
N MET A 173 44.81 -23.54 46.02
CA MET A 173 43.63 -23.78 45.21
C MET A 173 42.49 -22.99 45.88
N SER A 174 42.14 -21.83 45.32
CA SER A 174 40.86 -21.21 45.64
C SER A 174 39.80 -22.18 45.15
N VAL A 175 39.18 -22.88 46.09
CA VAL A 175 37.85 -23.46 45.89
C VAL A 175 36.99 -22.30 45.40
N LEU A 176 36.71 -22.28 44.10
CA LEU A 176 35.59 -21.48 43.62
C LEU A 176 34.38 -22.12 44.26
N GLU A 177 33.83 -21.39 45.25
CA GLU A 177 32.55 -21.67 45.88
C GLU A 177 31.55 -22.14 44.84
N ASP A 178 30.76 -23.13 45.23
CA ASP A 178 29.55 -23.53 44.54
C ASP A 178 28.75 -22.27 44.16
N VAL A 179 28.83 -21.86 42.90
CA VAL A 179 27.81 -21.01 42.31
C VAL A 179 26.62 -21.93 42.09
N GLN A 180 25.84 -22.12 43.16
CA GLN A 180 24.42 -22.39 43.03
C GLN A 180 23.80 -21.12 42.43
N GLU A 181 23.87 -21.00 41.11
CA GLU A 181 22.95 -20.13 40.38
C GLU A 181 21.58 -20.81 40.44
N GLU A 182 20.83 -20.50 41.50
CA GLU A 182 19.37 -20.50 41.42
C GLU A 182 18.98 -19.41 40.43
N GLU A 183 18.91 -19.73 39.13
CA GLU A 183 18.10 -18.95 38.23
C GLU A 183 16.65 -19.41 38.36
N GLU A 184 15.88 -18.61 39.10
CA GLU A 184 14.43 -18.57 39.00
C GLU A 184 14.06 -18.57 37.52
N ILE A 185 13.32 -19.61 37.11
CA ILE A 185 12.59 -19.59 35.85
C ILE A 185 11.53 -18.51 36.00
N ASN A 186 11.87 -17.26 35.69
CA ASN A 186 10.87 -16.23 35.50
C ASN A 186 10.13 -16.62 34.22
N THR A 187 9.08 -17.41 34.39
CA THR A 187 8.01 -17.57 33.42
C THR A 187 7.37 -16.20 33.28
N MET A 188 7.99 -15.35 32.48
CA MET A 188 7.42 -14.11 32.02
C MET A 188 6.12 -14.53 31.32
N GLY A 189 5.00 -14.21 31.97
CA GLY A 189 3.68 -14.72 31.64
C GLY A 189 3.43 -14.67 30.14
N ILE A 190 3.26 -15.85 29.55
CA ILE A 190 2.70 -15.98 28.23
C ILE A 190 1.28 -15.44 28.34
N LYS A 191 1.05 -14.21 27.84
CA LYS A 191 -0.27 -13.83 27.35
C LYS A 191 -0.58 -14.79 26.20
N THR A 192 -1.60 -15.62 26.40
CA THR A 192 -2.07 -16.54 25.37
C THR A 192 -2.59 -15.75 24.16
N ALA A 193 -2.63 -16.38 22.99
CA ALA A 193 -3.04 -15.76 21.73
C ALA A 193 -4.48 -15.15 21.75
N GLU A 194 -5.27 -15.41 22.80
CA GLU A 194 -6.57 -14.77 23.05
C GLU A 194 -6.44 -13.32 23.58
N ASP A 195 -5.42 -13.00 24.38
CA ASP A 195 -5.28 -11.67 25.01
C ASP A 195 -4.78 -10.59 24.03
N VAL A 196 -4.15 -11.00 22.92
CA VAL A 196 -3.64 -10.09 21.88
C VAL A 196 -4.75 -9.68 20.90
N GLN A 197 -5.90 -10.37 20.91
CA GLN A 197 -7.04 -10.05 20.04
C GLN A 197 -7.92 -8.93 20.61
N GLU A 198 -7.85 -8.64 21.92
CA GLU A 198 -8.74 -7.64 22.56
C GLU A 198 -8.20 -6.20 22.45
N GLU A 199 -6.88 -5.97 22.47
CA GLU A 199 -6.29 -4.62 22.33
C GLU A 199 -6.25 -4.10 20.87
N ALA A 200 -6.37 -4.98 19.87
CA ALA A 200 -6.38 -4.57 18.46
C ALA A 200 -7.77 -4.13 17.95
N ALA A 201 -8.81 -4.24 18.78
CA ALA A 201 -10.19 -3.96 18.37
C ALA A 201 -10.67 -2.51 18.64
N GLU A 202 -9.88 -1.67 19.34
CA GLU A 202 -10.35 -0.34 19.77
C GLU A 202 -9.92 0.86 18.90
N ASP A 203 -9.03 0.72 17.90
CA ASP A 203 -8.52 1.90 17.17
C ASP A 203 -8.61 1.85 15.62
N THR A 204 -9.55 1.09 15.06
CA THR A 204 -9.82 1.13 13.61
C THR A 204 -11.28 1.48 13.30
N THR A 205 -11.71 2.68 13.71
CA THR A 205 -12.99 3.26 13.25
C THR A 205 -12.81 4.47 12.33
N GLY A 206 -11.60 4.69 11.79
CA GLY A 206 -11.37 5.65 10.72
C GLY A 206 -11.98 5.15 9.41
N SER A 207 -13.06 5.78 8.97
CA SER A 207 -13.67 5.50 7.67
C SER A 207 -12.67 5.86 6.55
N PRO A 208 -12.59 5.10 5.45
CA PRO A 208 -11.72 5.42 4.30
C PRO A 208 -11.91 6.85 3.72
N GLU A 209 -12.98 7.55 4.09
CA GLU A 209 -13.27 8.93 3.68
C GLU A 209 -12.44 10.01 4.41
N ASP A 210 -11.81 9.68 5.54
CA ASP A 210 -11.09 10.67 6.37
C ASP A 210 -9.74 11.10 5.77
N ILE A 211 -9.21 10.34 4.81
CA ILE A 211 -7.94 10.63 4.12
C ILE A 211 -8.06 11.86 3.18
N PHE A 212 -9.27 12.18 2.71
CA PHE A 212 -9.49 13.26 1.72
C PHE A 212 -9.91 14.62 2.32
N LYS A 213 -9.96 14.75 3.65
CA LYS A 213 -10.31 16.02 4.32
C LYS A 213 -9.11 16.64 5.02
N ILE A 214 -8.14 17.12 4.24
CA ILE A 214 -7.18 18.12 4.72
C ILE A 214 -7.55 19.45 4.07
N LYS A 215 -8.04 20.39 4.89
CA LYS A 215 -8.28 21.79 4.53
C LYS A 215 -6.98 22.58 4.53
#